data_AF-A0A432RTU0-F1
#
_entry.id   AF-A0A432RTU0-F1
#
_cell.length_a   1.000
_cell.length_b   1.000
_cell.length_c   1.000
_cell.angle_alpha   90.00
_cell.angle_beta   90.00
_cell.angle_gamma   90.00
#
_symmetry.space_group_name_H-M   'P 1'
#
loop_
_entity.id
_entity.type
_entity.pdbx_description
1 polymer ?
#
loop_
_entity_poly.entity_id
_entity_poly.type
_entity_poly.pdbx_seq_one_letter_code
_entity_poly.pdbx_strand_id
1 'polypeptide(L)'
;MFMGTPKSKFFDIVFNANRNLVENELEDLIERLCALELIAEEYEDNLEQKIQEIKFSKSEELENRKFDTFINSMGNILTQNE
;
A
#
# COMPACT_ATOMS: atom_id res chain seq x y z
N MET A 1 3.60 -11.42 24.08
CA MET A 1 3.31 -12.21 22.86
C MET A 1 3.46 -11.25 21.69
N PHE A 2 4.43 -11.48 20.80
CA PHE A 2 4.69 -10.62 19.64
C PHE A 2 3.53 -10.75 18.63
N MET A 3 2.46 -9.96 18.82
CA MET A 3 1.51 -9.69 17.74
C MET A 3 2.26 -8.81 16.73
N GLY A 4 2.66 -9.38 15.59
CA GLY A 4 3.32 -8.63 14.52
C GLY A 4 2.52 -7.41 14.07
N THR A 5 3.21 -6.37 13.61
CA THR A 5 2.56 -5.18 13.03
C THR A 5 1.86 -5.55 11.72
N PRO A 6 0.86 -4.79 11.22
CA PRO A 6 0.26 -5.09 9.92
C PRO A 6 1.27 -5.15 8.79
N LYS A 7 2.32 -4.34 8.85
CA LYS A 7 3.45 -4.44 7.92
C LYS A 7 4.09 -5.83 7.97
N SER A 8 4.46 -6.33 9.15
CA SER A 8 5.11 -7.64 9.24
C SER A 8 4.17 -8.76 8.78
N LYS A 9 2.90 -8.71 9.22
CA LYS A 9 1.87 -9.68 8.82
C LYS A 9 1.60 -9.66 7.31
N PHE A 10 1.58 -8.47 6.69
CA PHE A 10 1.42 -8.32 5.26
C PHE A 10 2.56 -9.01 4.51
N PHE A 11 3.81 -8.76 4.89
CA PHE A 11 4.94 -9.42 4.26
C PHE A 11 4.95 -10.93 4.52
N ASP A 12 4.56 -11.37 5.71
CA ASP A 12 4.39 -12.80 5.99
C ASP A 12 3.36 -13.43 5.03
N ILE A 13 2.23 -12.76 4.75
CA ILE A 13 1.24 -13.22 3.77
C ILE A 13 1.82 -13.21 2.35
N VAL A 14 2.46 -12.12 1.93
CA VAL A 14 3.08 -12.00 0.60
C VAL A 14 4.07 -13.13 0.32
N PHE A 15 4.84 -13.56 1.32
CA PHE A 15 5.83 -14.62 1.14
C PHE A 15 5.27 -16.04 1.23
N ASN A 16 4.08 -16.25 1.80
CA ASN A 16 3.56 -17.59 2.09
C ASN A 16 2.22 -17.92 1.41
N ALA A 17 1.47 -16.93 0.91
CA ALA A 17 0.21 -17.16 0.21
C ALA A 17 0.41 -17.68 -1.23
N ASN A 18 -0.68 -18.01 -1.91
CA ASN A 18 -0.65 -18.41 -3.31
C ASN A 18 -0.05 -17.29 -4.17
N ARG A 19 0.98 -17.62 -4.95
CA ARG A 19 1.72 -16.67 -5.78
C ARG A 19 0.83 -15.85 -6.71
N ASN A 20 -0.16 -16.48 -7.37
CA ASN A 20 -1.03 -15.77 -8.32
C ASN A 20 -1.89 -14.71 -7.61
N LEU A 21 -2.36 -15.01 -6.39
CA LEU A 21 -3.16 -14.05 -5.62
C LEU A 21 -2.32 -12.86 -5.14
N VAL A 22 -1.08 -13.15 -4.73
CA VAL A 22 -0.12 -12.11 -4.36
C VAL A 22 0.23 -11.25 -5.57
N GLU A 23 0.50 -11.86 -6.73
CA GLU A 23 0.79 -11.13 -7.97
C GLU A 23 -0.38 -10.23 -8.37
N ASN A 24 -1.61 -10.72 -8.33
CA ASN A 24 -2.81 -9.94 -8.64
C ASN A 24 -2.99 -8.74 -7.71
N GLU A 25 -2.85 -8.92 -6.38
CA GLU A 25 -2.97 -7.80 -5.42
C GLU A 25 -1.84 -6.78 -5.61
N LEU A 26 -0.61 -7.22 -5.86
CA LEU A 26 0.50 -6.30 -6.11
C LEU A 26 0.32 -5.53 -7.42
N GLU A 27 -0.21 -6.16 -8.46
CA GLU A 27 -0.54 -5.50 -9.73
C GLU A 27 -1.62 -4.42 -9.52
N ASP A 28 -2.70 -4.73 -8.79
CA ASP A 28 -3.75 -3.76 -8.44
C ASP A 28 -3.21 -2.56 -7.63
N LEU A 29 -2.34 -2.82 -6.65
CA LEU A 29 -1.69 -1.76 -5.88
C LEU A 29 -0.82 -0.84 -6.75
N ILE A 30 -0.08 -1.40 -7.70
CA ILE A 30 0.76 -0.63 -8.63
C ILE A 30 -0.09 0.14 -9.63
N GLU A 31 -1.12 -0.48 -10.21
CA GLU A 31 -2.05 0.20 -11.12
C GLU A 31 -2.71 1.40 -10.41
N ARG A 32 -3.18 1.20 -9.18
CA ARG A 32 -3.75 2.27 -8.35
C ARG A 32 -2.75 3.37 -8.04
N LEU A 33 -1.47 3.04 -7.79
CA LEU A 33 -0.41 4.04 -7.59
C LEU A 33 -0.23 4.88 -8.86
N CYS A 34 -0.04 4.25 -10.01
CA CYS A 34 0.16 4.94 -11.28
C CYS A 34 -1.04 5.81 -11.66
N ALA A 35 -2.27 5.33 -11.43
CA ALA A 35 -3.47 6.13 -11.68
C ALA A 35 -3.53 7.38 -10.78
N LEU A 36 -3.14 7.26 -9.50
CA LEU A 36 -3.09 8.40 -8.59
C LEU A 36 -1.99 9.39 -8.95
N GLU A 37 -0.84 8.91 -9.42
CA GLU A 37 0.24 9.77 -9.93
C GLU A 37 -0.22 10.55 -11.17
N LEU A 38 -0.82 9.87 -12.16
CA LEU A 38 -1.37 10.53 -13.35
C LEU A 38 -2.40 11.60 -12.99
N ILE A 39 -3.33 11.29 -12.08
CA ILE A 39 -4.31 12.27 -11.60
C ILE A 39 -3.61 13.43 -10.91
N ALA A 40 -2.62 13.19 -10.05
CA ALA A 40 -1.95 14.25 -9.30
C ALA A 40 -1.13 15.17 -10.22
N GLU A 41 -0.48 14.62 -11.24
CA GLU A 41 0.29 15.37 -12.25
C GLU A 41 -0.58 16.35 -13.05
N GLU A 42 -1.89 16.13 -13.16
CA GLU A 42 -2.82 17.09 -13.79
C GLU A 42 -3.00 18.39 -12.96
N TYR A 43 -2.71 18.35 -11.66
CA TYR A 43 -2.99 19.46 -10.73
C TYR A 43 -1.75 19.99 -9.99
N GLU A 44 -0.63 19.27 -9.99
CA GLU A 44 0.56 19.61 -9.22
C GLU A 44 1.83 19.56 -10.09
N ASP A 45 2.33 20.74 -10.46
CA ASP A 45 3.53 20.88 -11.30
C ASP A 45 4.81 20.31 -10.65
N ASN A 46 4.87 20.27 -9.31
CA ASN A 46 6.04 19.80 -8.55
C ASN A 46 5.69 18.62 -7.63
N LEU A 47 5.04 17.59 -8.19
CA LEU A 47 4.54 16.44 -7.45
C LEU A 47 5.60 15.79 -6.54
N GLU A 48 6.83 15.60 -7.01
CA GLU A 48 7.90 14.99 -6.20
C GLU A 48 8.22 15.81 -4.95
N GLN A 49 8.32 17.15 -5.09
CA GLN A 49 8.53 18.02 -3.93
C GLN A 49 7.36 17.87 -2.95
N LYS A 50 6.13 17.80 -3.47
CA LYS A 50 4.93 17.66 -2.63
C LYS A 50 4.90 16.33 -1.87
N ILE A 51 5.31 15.24 -2.52
CA ILE A 51 5.44 13.92 -1.89
C ILE A 51 6.45 13.98 -0.74
N GLN A 52 7.60 14.63 -0.93
CA GLN A 52 8.61 14.78 0.14
C GLN A 52 8.09 15.65 1.30
N GLU A 53 7.38 16.74 1.00
CA GLU A 53 6.72 17.56 2.02
C GLU A 53 5.75 16.73 2.85
N ILE A 54 4.92 15.88 2.23
CA ILE A 54 3.98 15.01 2.95
C ILE A 54 4.73 14.00 3.83
N LYS A 55 5.78 13.36 3.32
CA LYS A 55 6.60 12.40 4.09
C LYS A 55 7.17 13.03 5.36
N PHE A 56 7.52 14.30 5.32
CA PHE A 56 8.08 15.02 6.46
C PHE A 56 6.99 15.61 7.38
N SER A 57 6.08 16.41 6.81
CA SER A 57 5.11 17.22 7.56
C SER A 57 3.87 16.46 8.01
N LYS A 58 3.57 15.31 7.40
CA LYS A 58 2.39 14.47 7.69
C LYS A 58 2.79 13.02 7.96
N SER A 59 3.97 12.80 8.53
CA SER A 59 4.53 11.47 8.75
C SER A 59 3.60 10.55 9.54
N GLU A 60 2.96 11.04 10.60
CA GLU A 60 2.00 10.24 11.40
C GLU A 60 0.74 9.85 10.60
N GLU A 61 0.13 10.80 9.88
CA GLU A 61 -1.01 10.51 9.01
C GLU A 61 -0.63 9.51 7.91
N LEU A 62 0.57 9.65 7.36
CA LEU A 62 1.11 8.74 6.35
C LEU A 62 1.34 7.33 6.94
N GLU A 63 1.86 7.20 8.16
CA GLU A 63 1.99 5.91 8.83
C GLU A 63 0.63 5.24 9.07
N ASN A 64 -0.38 6.00 9.52
CA ASN A 64 -1.73 5.47 9.72
C ASN A 64 -2.35 4.99 8.40
N ARG A 65 -2.23 5.79 7.33
CA ARG A 65 -2.69 5.36 5.99
C ARG A 65 -1.98 4.10 5.51
N LYS A 66 -0.67 3.97 5.72
CA LYS A 66 0.06 2.74 5.37
C LYS A 66 -0.43 1.55 6.17
N PHE A 67 -0.70 1.73 7.47
CA PHE A 67 -1.24 0.68 8.33
C PHE A 67 -2.58 0.15 7.78
N ASP A 68 -3.49 1.05 7.42
CA ASP A 68 -4.78 0.69 6.83
C ASP A 68 -4.61 0.00 5.47
N THR A 69 -3.71 0.51 4.61
CA THR A 69 -3.41 -0.13 3.32
C THR A 69 -2.88 -1.55 3.50
N PHE A 70 -1.97 -1.79 4.46
CA PHE A 70 -1.49 -3.15 4.74
C PHE A 70 -2.63 -4.07 5.17
N ILE A 71 -3.57 -3.59 6.00
CA ILE A 71 -4.72 -4.38 6.42
C ILE A 71 -5.62 -4.72 5.24
N ASN A 72 -5.94 -3.75 4.40
CA ASN A 72 -6.81 -3.95 3.24
C ASN A 72 -6.19 -4.94 2.25
N SER A 73 -4.91 -4.80 1.92
CA SER A 73 -4.24 -5.71 1.00
C SER A 73 -4.09 -7.13 1.55
N MET A 74 -3.85 -7.29 2.86
CA MET A 74 -3.95 -8.61 3.50
C MET A 74 -5.35 -9.21 3.32
N GLY A 75 -6.40 -8.40 3.53
CA GLY A 75 -7.79 -8.80 3.32
C GLY A 75 -8.03 -9.30 1.90
N ASN A 76 -7.62 -8.53 0.89
CA ASN A 76 -7.79 -8.88 -0.52
C ASN A 76 -7.09 -10.20 -0.89
N ILE A 77 -5.84 -10.42 -0.46
CA ILE A 77 -5.12 -11.68 -0.76
C ILE A 77 -5.83 -12.88 -0.10
N LEU A 78 -6.38 -12.69 1.10
CA LEU A 78 -7.05 -13.75 1.85
C LEU A 78 -8.45 -14.06 1.29
N THR A 79 -9.22 -13.05 0.88
CA THR A 79 -10.57 -13.25 0.33
C THR A 79 -10.56 -13.76 -1.10
N GLN A 80 -9.51 -13.51 -1.88
CA GLN A 80 -9.36 -14.13 -3.21
C GLN A 80 -9.03 -15.64 -3.15
N ASN A 81 -8.78 -16.21 -1.97
CA ASN A 81 -8.69 -17.66 -1.77
C ASN A 81 -10.05 -18.34 -1.50
N GLU A 82 -11.13 -17.57 -1.25
CA GLU A 82 -12.49 -18.09 -1.05
C GLU A 82 -13.26 -18.21 -2.38
#